data_AF-A0A9P9BLR5-F1
#
_entry.id   AF-A0A9P9BLR5-F1
#
_cell.length_a   1.000
_cell.length_b   1.000
_cell.length_c   1.000
_cell.angle_alpha   90.00
_cell.angle_beta   90.00
_cell.angle_gamma   90.00
#
_symmetry.space_group_name_H-M   'P 1'
#
loop_
_entity.id
_entity.type
_entity.pdbx_description
1 polymer ?
#
loop_
_entity_poly.entity_id
_entity_poly.type
_entity_poly.pdbx_seq_one_letter_code
_entity_poly.pdbx_strand_id
1 'polypeptide(L)'
;MNKSSNNDKSHPPAMLDFGNFDLVFGDLSPFPFTRQWAQQVEKKRKEYDGVLFLDRVLAALNIAKASKVYPPKTEKDLRQLHHLVCDASNVAIHHKLSILYYILLDVDSRLEEQSPGSTPSTRADSFAADAAVPQKYSIFIKGLWYMDATNFDQALEHLTHPSLVPEFADEIVTALARIDNTASSSSSLQADESYSPVLAYYYAVQPVLRTSAATNILFDAISRSSVSEALRYSRARPQFMREQLFKRLVLSVIDDSSSSKNGGNDSSDDVVAERAFELTSASLDAQEEEWFRDALLGSEGRKVRVAKDTLLMRRIARGDAGPVSEKGAWSSVLEGFKQGSGGRGMQA
;
A
#
# COMPACT_ATOMS: atom_id res chain seq x y z
N MET A 1 57.20 38.80 -21.17
CA MET A 1 56.83 37.58 -21.92
C MET A 1 57.33 36.38 -21.14
N ASN A 2 56.43 35.60 -20.54
CA ASN A 2 56.66 34.19 -20.22
C ASN A 2 55.29 33.52 -20.16
N LYS A 3 54.95 32.81 -21.24
CA LYS A 3 53.87 31.83 -21.30
C LYS A 3 54.43 30.51 -20.78
N SER A 4 53.76 29.90 -19.81
CA SER A 4 53.71 28.45 -19.62
C SER A 4 52.47 28.16 -18.79
N SER A 5 51.33 28.02 -19.47
CA SER A 5 50.76 26.73 -19.90
C SER A 5 50.01 26.05 -18.75
N ASN A 6 48.78 26.50 -18.57
CA ASN A 6 47.70 25.74 -17.96
C ASN A 6 47.55 24.43 -18.72
N ASN A 7 47.76 23.32 -18.03
CA ASN A 7 47.15 22.06 -18.39
C ASN A 7 47.13 21.22 -17.13
N ASP A 8 46.04 21.30 -16.36
CA ASP A 8 45.63 20.10 -15.67
C ASP A 8 44.16 19.83 -15.94
N LYS A 9 43.97 18.66 -16.52
CA LYS A 9 42.73 18.17 -17.08
C LYS A 9 41.84 17.84 -15.90
N SER A 10 40.62 18.36 -15.90
CA SER A 10 39.56 17.87 -15.03
C SER A 10 39.35 16.38 -15.32
N HIS A 11 40.03 15.51 -14.58
CA HIS A 11 39.68 14.11 -14.52
C HIS A 11 38.24 14.02 -14.01
N PRO A 12 37.35 13.26 -14.68
CA PRO A 12 36.10 12.89 -14.04
C PRO A 12 36.45 12.18 -12.72
N PRO A 13 35.68 12.39 -11.64
CA PRO A 13 35.93 11.69 -10.38
C PRO A 13 36.07 10.20 -10.68
N ALA A 14 37.18 9.61 -10.24
CA ALA A 14 37.43 8.18 -10.43
C ALA A 14 36.26 7.43 -9.77
N MET A 15 35.43 6.81 -10.59
CA MET A 15 34.28 6.03 -10.14
C MET A 15 34.77 4.98 -9.14
N LEU A 16 34.18 4.97 -7.94
CA LEU A 16 34.55 4.02 -6.89
C LEU A 16 34.50 2.58 -7.43
N ASP A 17 35.57 1.82 -7.21
CA ASP A 17 35.61 0.41 -7.58
C ASP A 17 34.74 -0.40 -6.62
N PHE A 18 33.46 -0.53 -6.99
CA PHE A 18 32.47 -1.26 -6.20
C PHE A 18 32.77 -2.76 -6.10
N GLY A 19 33.69 -3.28 -6.91
CA GLY A 19 34.18 -4.67 -6.82
C GLY A 19 35.12 -4.89 -5.64
N ASN A 20 35.64 -3.83 -5.02
CA ASN A 20 36.48 -3.92 -3.84
C ASN A 20 35.63 -3.77 -2.56
N PHE A 21 35.53 -4.86 -1.79
CA PHE A 21 34.75 -4.90 -0.55
C PHE A 21 35.15 -3.79 0.43
N ASP A 22 36.46 -3.59 0.64
CA ASP A 22 36.95 -2.68 1.67
C ASP A 22 36.72 -1.21 1.29
N LEU A 23 36.61 -0.89 -0.01
CA LEU A 23 36.21 0.44 -0.49
C LEU A 23 34.71 0.70 -0.33
N VAL A 24 33.87 -0.35 -0.40
CA VAL A 24 32.41 -0.22 -0.25
C VAL A 24 31.99 -0.17 1.20
N PHE A 25 32.48 -1.11 2.02
CA PHE A 25 32.01 -1.29 3.40
C PHE A 25 32.93 -0.68 4.44
N GLY A 26 34.22 -0.49 4.13
CA GLY A 26 35.21 0.03 5.07
C GLY A 26 35.39 -0.86 6.31
N ASP A 27 35.87 -0.25 7.39
CA ASP A 27 35.96 -0.93 8.69
C ASP A 27 34.57 -1.08 9.31
N LEU A 28 34.25 -2.32 9.68
CA LEU A 28 33.01 -2.75 10.31
C LEU A 28 33.28 -3.29 11.71
N SER A 29 34.23 -2.70 12.45
CA SER A 29 34.49 -3.05 13.85
C SER A 29 33.87 -2.01 14.79
N PRO A 30 32.89 -2.37 15.65
CA PRO A 30 32.26 -3.69 15.78
C PRO A 30 31.28 -4.01 14.64
N PHE A 31 31.09 -5.31 14.38
CA PHE A 31 30.25 -5.77 13.26
C PHE A 31 28.79 -5.33 13.46
N PRO A 32 28.17 -4.64 12.48
CA PRO A 32 26.86 -4.00 12.66
C PRO A 32 25.72 -4.99 12.82
N PHE A 33 25.81 -6.17 12.20
CA PHE A 33 24.70 -7.12 12.16
C PHE A 33 24.71 -8.06 13.36
N THR A 34 23.74 -7.86 14.25
CA THR A 34 23.55 -8.71 15.43
C THR A 34 22.63 -9.91 15.14
N ARG A 35 22.74 -10.96 15.96
CA ARG A 35 21.82 -12.11 15.87
C ARG A 35 20.35 -11.71 16.09
N GLN A 36 20.10 -10.73 16.97
CA GLN A 36 18.76 -10.23 17.25
C GLN A 36 18.17 -9.55 16.00
N TRP A 37 18.96 -8.72 15.31
CA TRP A 37 18.54 -8.10 14.06
C TRP A 37 18.22 -9.16 12.98
N ALA A 38 19.10 -10.15 12.80
CA ALA A 38 18.83 -11.23 11.84
C ALA A 38 17.52 -11.99 12.14
N GLN A 39 17.15 -12.16 13.42
CA GLN A 39 15.87 -12.73 13.82
C GLN A 39 14.69 -11.79 13.55
N GLN A 40 14.85 -10.48 13.71
CA GLN A 40 13.84 -9.49 13.37
C GLN A 40 13.58 -9.46 11.86
N VAL A 41 14.63 -9.47 11.04
CA VAL A 41 14.52 -9.56 9.57
C VAL A 41 13.74 -10.81 9.16
N GLU A 42 14.05 -11.96 9.76
CA GLU A 42 13.32 -13.21 9.47
C GLU A 42 11.86 -13.17 9.97
N LYS A 43 11.58 -12.49 11.08
CA LYS A 43 10.20 -12.25 11.53
C LYS A 43 9.44 -11.40 10.52
N LYS A 44 10.00 -10.29 10.06
CA LYS A 44 9.40 -9.43 9.03
C LYS A 44 9.19 -10.17 7.72
N ARG A 45 10.16 -11.00 7.30
CA ARG A 45 10.03 -11.87 6.13
C ARG A 45 8.79 -12.78 6.25
N LYS A 46 8.53 -13.36 7.43
CA LYS A 46 7.31 -14.17 7.66
C LYS A 46 6.02 -13.35 7.64
N GLU A 47 6.06 -12.10 8.09
CA GLU A 47 4.91 -11.18 8.02
C GLU A 47 4.55 -10.81 6.56
N TYR A 48 5.53 -10.87 5.64
CA TYR A 48 5.36 -10.62 4.20
C TYR A 48 5.34 -11.90 3.34
N ASP A 49 4.58 -12.91 3.76
CA ASP A 49 4.40 -14.19 3.02
C ASP A 49 5.73 -14.96 2.76
N GLY A 50 6.73 -14.73 3.60
CA GLY A 50 8.04 -15.36 3.48
C GLY A 50 9.01 -14.65 2.54
N VAL A 51 8.69 -13.44 2.03
CA VAL A 51 9.53 -12.74 1.05
C VAL A 51 9.61 -11.24 1.34
N LEU A 52 10.84 -10.70 1.45
CA LEU A 52 11.09 -9.25 1.56
C LEU A 52 11.09 -8.56 0.18
N PHE A 53 10.97 -7.23 0.15
CA PHE A 53 11.15 -6.46 -1.08
C PHE A 53 12.57 -6.61 -1.63
N LEU A 54 13.60 -6.64 -0.78
CA LEU A 54 14.96 -6.99 -1.21
C LEU A 54 15.00 -8.36 -1.91
N ASP A 55 14.30 -9.37 -1.36
CA ASP A 55 14.27 -10.72 -1.94
C ASP A 55 13.62 -10.70 -3.34
N ARG A 56 12.59 -9.88 -3.53
CA ARG A 56 11.93 -9.67 -4.85
C ARG A 56 12.87 -8.99 -5.85
N VAL A 57 13.62 -7.98 -5.42
CA VAL A 57 14.63 -7.30 -6.26
C VAL A 57 15.72 -8.29 -6.67
N LEU A 58 16.26 -9.06 -5.72
CA LEU A 58 17.28 -10.07 -5.99
C LEU A 58 16.78 -11.17 -6.93
N ALA A 59 15.52 -11.61 -6.77
CA ALA A 59 14.90 -12.57 -7.66
C ALA A 59 14.71 -12.02 -9.08
N ALA A 60 14.22 -10.79 -9.23
CA ALA A 60 14.04 -10.13 -10.52
C ALA A 60 15.35 -9.95 -11.28
N LEU A 61 16.46 -9.78 -10.57
CA LEU A 61 17.81 -9.65 -11.13
C LEU A 61 18.53 -11.00 -11.31
N ASN A 62 17.86 -12.13 -11.09
CA ASN A 62 18.44 -13.48 -11.17
C ASN A 62 19.61 -13.73 -10.19
N ILE A 63 19.64 -13.02 -9.06
CA ILE A 63 20.61 -13.21 -7.96
C ILE A 63 19.92 -13.80 -6.72
N ALA A 64 18.90 -14.64 -6.88
CA ALA A 64 18.15 -15.23 -5.76
C ALA A 64 19.01 -16.04 -4.76
N LYS A 65 20.25 -16.40 -5.13
CA LYS A 65 21.22 -17.01 -4.19
C LYS A 65 21.66 -16.03 -3.10
N ALA A 66 21.70 -14.73 -3.39
CA ALA A 66 22.04 -13.68 -2.43
C ALA A 66 21.00 -13.60 -1.30
N SER A 67 19.72 -13.82 -1.58
CA SER A 67 18.65 -13.89 -0.57
C SER A 67 18.86 -14.96 0.50
N LYS A 68 19.63 -16.02 0.20
CA LYS A 68 19.97 -17.06 1.19
C LYS A 68 21.08 -16.65 2.15
N VAL A 69 21.93 -15.73 1.71
CA VAL A 69 23.04 -15.18 2.51
C VAL A 69 22.56 -13.98 3.32
N TYR A 70 21.51 -13.28 2.86
CA TYR A 70 20.87 -12.19 3.57
C TYR A 70 19.80 -12.69 4.57
N PRO A 71 19.80 -12.20 5.82
CA PRO A 71 20.73 -11.24 6.42
C PRO A 71 22.11 -11.84 6.76
N PRO A 72 23.23 -11.13 6.50
CA PRO A 72 24.57 -11.63 6.83
C PRO A 72 24.78 -11.72 8.35
N LYS A 73 25.30 -12.84 8.83
CA LYS A 73 25.53 -13.10 10.27
C LYS A 73 26.97 -12.82 10.69
N THR A 74 27.89 -12.84 9.74
CA THR A 74 29.32 -12.62 9.92
C THR A 74 29.87 -11.76 8.78
N GLU A 75 31.04 -11.17 8.97
CA GLU A 75 31.73 -10.41 7.92
C GLU A 75 32.02 -11.29 6.69
N LYS A 76 32.31 -12.59 6.90
CA LYS A 76 32.48 -13.56 5.82
C LYS A 76 31.21 -13.70 4.97
N ASP A 77 30.04 -13.73 5.60
CA ASP A 77 28.76 -13.80 4.89
C ASP A 77 28.51 -12.51 4.11
N LEU A 78 28.87 -11.36 4.66
CA LEU A 78 28.76 -10.06 3.98
C LEU A 78 29.70 -9.98 2.76
N ARG A 79 30.95 -10.45 2.89
CA ARG A 79 31.90 -10.57 1.76
C ARG A 79 31.38 -11.53 0.70
N GLN A 80 30.79 -12.65 1.10
CA GLN A 80 30.14 -13.58 0.16
C GLN A 80 28.95 -12.93 -0.55
N LEU A 81 28.11 -12.18 0.16
CA LEU A 81 26.97 -11.46 -0.41
C LEU A 81 27.43 -10.41 -1.44
N HIS A 82 28.44 -9.60 -1.09
CA HIS A 82 29.05 -8.63 -1.98
C HIS A 82 29.61 -9.28 -3.25
N HIS A 83 30.33 -10.39 -3.11
CA HIS A 83 30.87 -11.14 -4.25
C HIS A 83 29.75 -11.68 -5.16
N LEU A 84 28.67 -12.26 -4.59
CA LEU A 84 27.52 -12.73 -5.38
C LEU A 84 26.85 -11.62 -6.19
N VAL A 85 26.79 -10.40 -5.65
CA VAL A 85 26.23 -9.23 -6.34
C VAL A 85 27.18 -8.73 -7.44
N CYS A 86 28.48 -8.64 -7.14
CA CYS A 86 29.48 -8.14 -8.09
C CYS A 86 29.69 -9.10 -9.28
N ASP A 87 29.71 -10.40 -9.03
CA ASP A 87 29.97 -11.44 -10.04
C ASP A 87 28.77 -11.74 -10.94
N ALA A 88 27.60 -11.18 -10.65
CA ALA A 88 26.40 -11.38 -11.47
C ALA A 88 26.58 -10.74 -12.87
N SER A 89 27.03 -11.52 -13.85
CA SER A 89 27.41 -11.04 -15.18
C SER A 89 26.24 -10.43 -15.99
N ASN A 90 25.02 -10.90 -15.76
CA ASN A 90 23.82 -10.48 -16.51
C ASN A 90 23.08 -9.29 -15.86
N VAL A 91 23.67 -8.66 -14.83
CA VAL A 91 23.03 -7.58 -14.08
C VAL A 91 23.73 -6.27 -14.39
N ALA A 92 22.96 -5.26 -14.79
CA ALA A 92 23.49 -3.94 -15.09
C ALA A 92 24.12 -3.30 -13.85
N ILE A 93 25.16 -2.48 -14.06
CA ILE A 93 25.96 -1.88 -12.98
C ILE A 93 25.08 -1.12 -11.98
N HIS A 94 24.15 -0.28 -12.46
CA HIS A 94 23.29 0.50 -11.59
C HIS A 94 22.44 -0.38 -10.65
N HIS A 95 21.99 -1.56 -11.08
CA HIS A 95 21.27 -2.50 -10.21
C HIS A 95 22.17 -3.10 -9.13
N LYS A 96 23.42 -3.46 -9.48
CA LYS A 96 24.41 -3.94 -8.49
C LYS A 96 24.68 -2.87 -7.43
N LEU A 97 24.96 -1.65 -7.86
CA LEU A 97 25.20 -0.53 -6.96
C LEU A 97 23.99 -0.25 -6.07
N SER A 98 22.77 -0.38 -6.61
CA SER A 98 21.54 -0.17 -5.86
C SER A 98 21.35 -1.23 -4.77
N ILE A 99 21.71 -2.49 -5.02
CA ILE A 99 21.71 -3.54 -3.99
C ILE A 99 22.76 -3.24 -2.91
N LEU A 100 23.97 -2.83 -3.30
CA LEU A 100 25.01 -2.46 -2.33
C LEU A 100 24.58 -1.25 -1.48
N TYR A 101 23.92 -0.27 -2.10
CA TYR A 101 23.31 0.86 -1.40
C TYR A 101 22.27 0.40 -0.36
N TYR A 102 21.39 -0.54 -0.71
CA TYR A 102 20.44 -1.15 0.26
C TYR A 102 21.18 -1.71 1.47
N ILE A 103 22.22 -2.51 1.25
CA ILE A 103 22.94 -3.17 2.35
C ILE A 103 23.68 -2.14 3.21
N LEU A 104 24.19 -1.06 2.60
CA LEU A 104 24.80 0.05 3.34
C LEU A 104 23.78 0.82 4.18
N LEU A 105 22.52 0.96 3.74
CA LEU A 105 21.45 1.51 4.58
C LEU A 105 21.22 0.66 5.83
N ASP A 106 21.26 -0.67 5.70
CA ASP A 106 21.20 -1.54 6.87
C ASP A 106 22.41 -1.32 7.80
N VAL A 107 23.63 -1.22 7.26
CA VAL A 107 24.84 -0.92 8.04
C VAL A 107 24.70 0.38 8.80
N ASP A 108 24.33 1.47 8.12
CA ASP A 108 24.19 2.80 8.71
C ASP A 108 23.17 2.79 9.86
N SER A 109 21.99 2.20 9.60
CA SER A 109 20.93 2.07 10.61
C SER A 109 21.36 1.24 11.83
N ARG A 110 22.17 0.19 11.62
CA ARG A 110 22.66 -0.64 12.73
C ARG A 110 23.75 0.04 13.54
N LEU A 111 24.65 0.77 12.91
CA LEU A 111 25.69 1.52 13.61
C LEU A 111 25.07 2.61 14.50
N GLU A 112 24.03 3.28 13.99
CA GLU A 112 23.27 4.27 14.75
C GLU A 112 22.59 3.64 15.99
N GLU A 113 21.96 2.47 15.85
CA GLU A 113 21.34 1.77 16.99
C GLU A 113 22.35 1.30 18.05
N GLN A 114 23.55 0.87 17.63
CA GLN A 114 24.59 0.42 18.55
C GLN A 114 25.26 1.59 19.30
N SER A 115 25.27 2.78 18.71
CA SER A 115 25.85 4.00 19.30
C SER A 115 24.87 5.19 19.23
N PRO A 116 23.76 5.13 20.00
CA PRO A 116 22.74 6.17 19.99
C PRO A 116 23.34 7.49 20.50
N GLY A 117 23.24 8.55 19.68
CA GLY A 117 23.82 9.88 19.95
C GLY A 117 25.17 10.14 19.30
N SER A 118 25.72 9.18 18.55
CA SER A 118 26.83 9.44 17.61
C SER A 118 26.33 10.15 16.34
N THR A 119 27.23 10.76 15.58
CA THR A 119 26.88 11.38 14.29
C THR A 119 26.26 10.33 13.36
N PRO A 120 25.13 10.63 12.68
CA PRO A 120 24.47 9.67 11.82
C PRO A 120 25.44 9.17 10.75
N SER A 121 25.52 7.85 10.61
CA SER A 121 26.37 7.22 9.60
C SER A 121 25.79 7.54 8.21
N THR A 122 26.62 8.09 7.33
CA THR A 122 26.25 8.53 5.98
C THR A 122 26.98 7.71 4.91
N ARG A 123 27.32 6.45 5.20
CA ARG A 123 28.11 5.61 4.29
C ARG A 123 27.32 5.29 3.04
N ALA A 124 26.02 5.00 3.16
CA ALA A 124 25.15 4.74 2.03
C ALA A 124 25.09 5.96 1.09
N ASP A 125 24.90 7.17 1.64
CA ASP A 125 24.81 8.39 0.84
C ASP A 125 26.15 8.78 0.21
N SER A 126 27.26 8.60 0.94
CA SER A 126 28.61 8.80 0.41
C SER A 126 28.91 7.82 -0.73
N PHE A 127 28.58 6.53 -0.55
CA PHE A 127 28.70 5.52 -1.61
C PHE A 127 27.84 5.86 -2.83
N ALA A 128 26.61 6.35 -2.62
CA ALA A 128 25.74 6.74 -3.74
C ALA A 128 26.37 7.87 -4.57
N ALA A 129 27.03 8.83 -3.92
CA ALA A 129 27.76 9.91 -4.58
C ALA A 129 29.04 9.41 -5.27
N ASP A 130 29.87 8.64 -4.58
CA ASP A 130 31.19 8.21 -5.05
C ASP A 130 31.12 7.14 -6.15
N ALA A 131 30.14 6.22 -6.06
CA ALA A 131 29.88 5.21 -7.08
C ALA A 131 28.93 5.71 -8.18
N ALA A 132 28.50 6.98 -8.11
CA ALA A 132 27.57 7.60 -9.06
C ALA A 132 26.28 6.79 -9.29
N VAL A 133 25.65 6.34 -8.20
CA VAL A 133 24.36 5.63 -8.24
C VAL A 133 23.31 6.57 -8.81
N PRO A 134 22.61 6.21 -9.90
CA PRO A 134 21.62 7.10 -10.46
C PRO A 134 20.49 7.35 -9.47
N GLN A 135 20.15 8.62 -9.26
CA GLN A 135 19.26 9.09 -8.18
C GLN A 135 17.90 8.37 -8.14
N LYS A 136 17.32 8.04 -9.30
CA LYS A 136 16.06 7.29 -9.35
C LYS A 136 16.16 5.92 -8.67
N TYR A 137 17.30 5.23 -8.78
CA TYR A 137 17.47 3.92 -8.17
C TYR A 137 17.77 4.02 -6.67
N SER A 138 18.55 5.02 -6.24
CA SER A 138 18.77 5.23 -4.80
C SER A 138 17.47 5.60 -4.09
N ILE A 139 16.65 6.49 -4.65
CA ILE A 139 15.32 6.82 -4.11
C ILE A 139 14.44 5.57 -4.05
N PHE A 140 14.35 4.81 -5.15
CA PHE A 140 13.50 3.62 -5.20
C PHE A 140 13.92 2.56 -4.19
N ILE A 141 15.21 2.23 -4.13
CA ILE A 141 15.74 1.26 -3.17
C ILE A 141 15.56 1.73 -1.74
N LYS A 142 15.77 3.03 -1.45
CA LYS A 142 15.52 3.58 -0.10
C LYS A 142 14.05 3.44 0.28
N GLY A 143 13.12 3.66 -0.65
CA GLY A 143 11.70 3.41 -0.45
C GLY A 143 11.39 1.95 -0.13
N LEU A 144 11.95 1.00 -0.89
CA LEU A 144 11.79 -0.44 -0.61
C LEU A 144 12.43 -0.86 0.72
N TRP A 145 13.56 -0.26 1.08
CA TRP A 145 14.20 -0.47 2.38
C TRP A 145 13.29 -0.06 3.54
N TYR A 146 12.62 1.10 3.43
CA TYR A 146 11.61 1.51 4.42
C TYR A 146 10.39 0.59 4.46
N MET A 147 9.95 0.03 3.32
CA MET A 147 8.88 -0.99 3.29
C MET A 147 9.28 -2.24 4.06
N ASP A 148 10.49 -2.76 3.83
CA ASP A 148 11.04 -3.90 4.58
C ASP A 148 11.27 -3.56 6.05
N ALA A 149 11.55 -2.30 6.37
CA ALA A 149 11.65 -1.80 7.73
C ALA A 149 10.29 -1.57 8.42
N THR A 150 9.16 -1.73 7.70
CA THR A 150 7.78 -1.42 8.14
C THR A 150 7.57 0.05 8.52
N ASN A 151 8.32 0.97 7.91
CA ASN A 151 8.17 2.42 8.07
C ASN A 151 7.53 3.02 6.81
N PHE A 152 6.21 2.99 6.77
CA PHE A 152 5.48 3.23 5.53
C PHE A 152 5.32 4.70 5.17
N ASP A 153 5.29 5.60 6.15
CA ASP A 153 5.23 7.04 5.89
C ASP A 153 6.48 7.48 5.11
N GLN A 154 7.65 7.07 5.57
CA GLN A 154 8.93 7.33 4.90
C GLN A 154 9.07 6.56 3.58
N ALA A 155 8.53 5.35 3.51
CA ALA A 155 8.50 4.59 2.25
C ALA A 155 7.68 5.32 1.18
N LEU A 156 6.50 5.85 1.53
CA LEU A 156 5.64 6.58 0.60
C LEU A 156 6.30 7.85 0.08
N GLU A 157 7.01 8.61 0.92
CA GLU A 157 7.75 9.80 0.49
C GLU A 157 8.72 9.51 -0.66
N HIS A 158 9.37 8.34 -0.64
CA HIS A 158 10.30 7.94 -1.69
C HIS A 158 9.61 7.23 -2.86
N LEU A 159 8.69 6.31 -2.60
CA LEU A 159 8.02 5.50 -3.64
C LEU A 159 7.05 6.31 -4.50
N THR A 160 6.57 7.45 -4.00
CA THR A 160 5.69 8.36 -4.75
C THR A 160 6.43 9.40 -5.59
N HIS A 161 7.77 9.35 -5.60
CA HIS A 161 8.56 10.31 -6.34
C HIS A 161 8.31 10.23 -7.86
N PRO A 162 8.02 11.36 -8.56
CA PRO A 162 7.53 11.35 -9.94
C PRO A 162 8.56 10.87 -10.97
N SER A 163 9.84 10.75 -10.61
CA SER A 163 10.88 10.21 -11.48
C SER A 163 10.91 8.68 -11.53
N LEU A 164 10.09 8.00 -10.72
CA LEU A 164 10.09 6.55 -10.59
C LEU A 164 9.08 5.91 -11.52
N VAL A 165 9.40 4.70 -11.97
CA VAL A 165 8.43 3.80 -12.60
C VAL A 165 7.92 2.87 -11.50
N PRO A 166 6.60 2.68 -11.33
CA PRO A 166 6.04 1.83 -10.28
C PRO A 166 6.32 0.34 -10.55
N GLU A 167 7.52 -0.11 -10.21
CA GLU A 167 7.87 -1.52 -10.13
C GLU A 167 7.36 -2.12 -8.82
N PHE A 168 6.96 -3.39 -8.84
CA PHE A 168 6.38 -4.11 -7.70
C PHE A 168 5.10 -3.47 -7.13
N ALA A 169 4.29 -2.82 -7.96
CA ALA A 169 3.11 -2.11 -7.50
C ALA A 169 2.08 -3.00 -6.79
N ASP A 170 1.87 -4.23 -7.26
CA ASP A 170 0.95 -5.20 -6.64
C ASP A 170 1.40 -5.54 -5.23
N GLU A 171 2.69 -5.77 -5.07
CA GLU A 171 3.35 -6.09 -3.82
C GLU A 171 3.32 -4.92 -2.83
N ILE A 172 3.57 -3.70 -3.32
CA ILE A 172 3.50 -2.47 -2.51
C ILE A 172 2.06 -2.26 -2.02
N VAL A 173 1.06 -2.32 -2.89
CA VAL A 173 -0.36 -2.18 -2.53
C VAL A 173 -0.78 -3.24 -1.50
N THR A 174 -0.36 -4.49 -1.71
CA THR A 174 -0.69 -5.58 -0.79
C THR A 174 -0.03 -5.39 0.58
N ALA A 175 1.22 -4.92 0.63
CA ALA A 175 1.91 -4.61 1.87
C ALA A 175 1.25 -3.44 2.62
N LEU A 176 0.90 -2.36 1.91
CA LEU A 176 0.25 -1.19 2.51
C LEU A 176 -1.13 -1.53 3.10
N ALA A 177 -1.89 -2.39 2.42
CA ALA A 177 -3.21 -2.81 2.89
C ALA A 177 -3.17 -3.66 4.17
N ARG A 178 -2.09 -4.42 4.40
CA ARG A 178 -1.94 -5.18 5.66
C ARG A 178 -1.87 -4.26 6.86
N ILE A 179 -1.18 -3.13 6.72
CA ILE A 179 -1.06 -2.13 7.78
C ILE A 179 -2.42 -1.55 8.10
N ASP A 180 -3.17 -1.16 7.08
CA ASP A 180 -4.49 -0.54 7.24
C ASP A 180 -5.39 -1.43 8.11
N ASN A 181 -5.34 -2.74 7.88
CA ASN A 181 -6.05 -3.73 8.68
C ASN A 181 -5.48 -3.88 10.12
N THR A 182 -4.16 -3.79 10.30
CA THR A 182 -3.54 -3.88 11.64
C THR A 182 -3.70 -2.61 12.47
N ALA A 183 -3.54 -1.43 11.88
CA ALA A 183 -3.71 -0.13 12.52
C ALA A 183 -5.16 0.08 12.95
N SER A 184 -6.12 -0.32 12.10
CA SER A 184 -7.55 -0.37 12.45
C SER A 184 -7.85 -1.25 13.68
N SER A 185 -6.94 -2.15 14.07
CA SER A 185 -7.09 -3.01 15.25
C SER A 185 -6.25 -2.58 16.46
N SER A 186 -5.27 -1.69 16.30
CA SER A 186 -4.27 -1.39 17.35
C SER A 186 -4.09 0.08 17.71
N SER A 187 -4.58 1.06 16.92
CA SER A 187 -4.36 2.48 17.23
C SER A 187 -5.58 3.15 17.83
N SER A 188 -5.49 3.35 19.14
CA SER A 188 -6.12 4.40 19.96
C SER A 188 -5.63 5.83 19.61
N LEU A 189 -5.09 6.04 18.41
CA LEU A 189 -4.72 7.36 17.90
C LEU A 189 -5.87 7.86 17.03
N GLN A 190 -6.60 8.82 17.60
CA GLN A 190 -7.56 9.75 16.96
C GLN A 190 -8.07 9.35 15.56
N ALA A 191 -9.31 8.88 15.54
CA ALA A 191 -10.05 8.43 14.37
C ALA A 191 -10.33 9.49 13.29
N ASP A 192 -9.86 10.73 13.45
CA ASP A 192 -10.26 11.85 12.60
C ASP A 192 -9.37 12.06 11.35
N GLU A 193 -8.16 11.49 11.28
CA GLU A 193 -7.23 11.69 10.14
C GLU A 193 -6.47 10.42 9.69
N SER A 194 -7.04 9.24 9.85
CA SER A 194 -6.43 8.02 9.30
C SER A 194 -6.60 7.98 7.77
N TYR A 195 -5.62 8.51 7.05
CA TYR A 195 -5.55 8.40 5.60
C TYR A 195 -5.18 6.96 5.20
N SER A 196 -5.82 6.41 4.17
CA SER A 196 -5.47 5.06 3.69
C SER A 196 -4.13 5.13 2.94
N PRO A 197 -3.08 4.42 3.40
CA PRO A 197 -1.77 4.47 2.75
C PRO A 197 -1.81 3.88 1.33
N VAL A 198 -2.74 2.95 1.09
CA VAL A 198 -2.99 2.38 -0.25
C VAL A 198 -3.49 3.46 -1.21
N LEU A 199 -4.43 4.30 -0.76
CA LEU A 199 -4.98 5.38 -1.57
C LEU A 199 -3.95 6.48 -1.80
N ALA A 200 -3.15 6.82 -0.79
CA ALA A 200 -2.06 7.79 -0.93
C ALA A 200 -1.08 7.37 -2.04
N TYR A 201 -0.65 6.10 -2.04
CA TYR A 201 0.19 5.56 -3.11
C TYR A 201 -0.50 5.58 -4.48
N TYR A 202 -1.77 5.15 -4.54
CA TYR A 202 -2.53 5.07 -5.78
C TYR A 202 -2.74 6.44 -6.43
N TYR A 203 -3.15 7.46 -5.68
CA TYR A 203 -3.38 8.79 -6.25
C TYR A 203 -2.09 9.49 -6.66
N ALA A 204 -0.98 9.22 -5.98
CA ALA A 204 0.30 9.81 -6.33
C ALA A 204 0.93 9.20 -7.59
N VAL A 205 0.82 7.86 -7.77
CA VAL A 205 1.59 7.13 -8.78
C VAL A 205 0.74 6.53 -9.89
N GLN A 206 -0.57 6.32 -9.66
CA GLN A 206 -1.50 5.65 -10.57
C GLN A 206 -0.93 4.36 -11.19
N PRO A 207 -0.48 3.39 -10.36
CA PRO A 207 0.20 2.20 -10.86
C PRO A 207 -0.73 1.29 -11.67
N VAL A 208 -0.16 0.57 -12.62
CA VAL A 208 -0.86 -0.52 -13.34
C VAL A 208 -0.72 -1.81 -12.55
N LEU A 209 -1.81 -2.22 -11.90
CA LEU A 209 -1.86 -3.48 -11.16
C LEU A 209 -2.03 -4.68 -12.09
N ARG A 210 -1.26 -5.75 -11.87
CA ARG A 210 -1.23 -6.94 -12.72
C ARG A 210 -2.14 -8.06 -12.19
N THR A 211 -2.22 -8.18 -10.87
CA THR A 211 -2.91 -9.26 -10.17
C THR A 211 -4.31 -8.81 -9.76
N SER A 212 -5.29 -9.71 -9.94
CA SER A 212 -6.66 -9.46 -9.51
C SER A 212 -6.75 -9.22 -7.99
N ALA A 213 -5.93 -9.91 -7.19
CA ALA A 213 -5.88 -9.71 -5.74
C ALA A 213 -5.50 -8.27 -5.35
N ALA A 214 -4.42 -7.72 -5.91
CA ALA A 214 -4.02 -6.33 -5.65
C ALA A 214 -5.08 -5.32 -6.15
N THR A 215 -5.71 -5.61 -7.29
CA THR A 215 -6.82 -4.79 -7.81
C THR A 215 -8.02 -4.79 -6.87
N ASN A 216 -8.37 -5.93 -6.31
CA ASN A 216 -9.47 -6.05 -5.35
C ASN A 216 -9.15 -5.31 -4.05
N ILE A 217 -7.92 -5.40 -3.55
CA ILE A 217 -7.45 -4.67 -2.37
C ILE A 217 -7.55 -3.16 -2.57
N LEU A 218 -7.04 -2.66 -3.70
CA LEU A 218 -7.16 -1.24 -4.04
C LEU A 218 -8.64 -0.83 -4.14
N PHE A 219 -9.46 -1.66 -4.80
CA PHE A 219 -10.88 -1.38 -4.95
C PHE A 219 -11.62 -1.31 -3.61
N ASP A 220 -11.28 -2.18 -2.66
CA ASP A 220 -11.85 -2.14 -1.31
C ASP A 220 -11.45 -0.87 -0.56
N ALA A 221 -10.20 -0.40 -0.72
CA ALA A 221 -9.76 0.86 -0.13
C ALA A 221 -10.55 2.03 -0.75
N ILE A 222 -10.73 2.04 -2.07
CA ILE A 222 -11.52 3.07 -2.76
C ILE A 222 -12.97 3.03 -2.29
N SER A 223 -13.59 1.85 -2.24
CA SER A 223 -15.01 1.70 -1.85
C SER A 223 -15.29 2.14 -0.42
N ARG A 224 -14.33 1.99 0.49
CA ARG A 224 -14.39 2.51 1.86
C ARG A 224 -14.33 4.03 1.90
N SER A 225 -13.54 4.66 1.01
CA SER A 225 -13.39 6.11 0.96
C SER A 225 -14.53 6.83 0.23
N SER A 226 -14.97 6.32 -0.93
CA SER A 226 -16.01 6.95 -1.76
C SER A 226 -16.71 5.94 -2.66
N VAL A 227 -18.03 5.87 -2.58
CA VAL A 227 -18.85 4.99 -3.43
C VAL A 227 -18.86 5.51 -4.87
N SER A 228 -19.00 6.83 -5.07
CA SER A 228 -18.95 7.44 -6.40
C SER A 228 -17.64 7.16 -7.13
N GLU A 229 -16.51 7.24 -6.43
CA GLU A 229 -15.23 6.93 -7.06
C GLU A 229 -15.10 5.44 -7.38
N ALA A 230 -15.53 4.55 -6.49
CA ALA A 230 -15.54 3.11 -6.77
C ALA A 230 -16.41 2.77 -7.99
N LEU A 231 -17.56 3.43 -8.17
CA LEU A 231 -18.40 3.29 -9.36
C LEU A 231 -17.70 3.79 -10.62
N ARG A 232 -17.02 4.95 -10.56
CA ARG A 232 -16.24 5.46 -11.68
C ARG A 232 -15.10 4.50 -12.05
N TYR A 233 -14.43 3.95 -11.05
CA TYR A 233 -13.34 2.99 -11.23
C TYR A 233 -13.82 1.70 -11.88
N SER A 234 -14.95 1.13 -11.43
CA SER A 234 -15.50 -0.10 -12.01
C SER A 234 -15.93 0.09 -13.47
N ARG A 235 -16.54 1.24 -13.79
CA ARG A 235 -16.98 1.61 -15.15
C ARG A 235 -15.83 1.78 -16.15
N ALA A 236 -14.64 2.13 -15.67
CA ALA A 236 -13.45 2.26 -16.52
C ALA A 236 -12.85 0.90 -16.93
N ARG A 237 -13.35 -0.22 -16.42
CA ARG A 237 -12.81 -1.57 -16.68
C ARG A 237 -13.67 -2.36 -17.70
N PRO A 238 -13.09 -3.37 -18.37
CA PRO A 238 -13.83 -4.29 -19.23
C PRO A 238 -15.02 -4.94 -18.51
N GLN A 239 -16.07 -5.27 -19.26
CA GLN A 239 -17.38 -5.69 -18.74
C GLN A 239 -17.31 -6.81 -17.71
N PHE A 240 -16.50 -7.85 -17.95
CA PHE A 240 -16.32 -8.96 -17.00
C PHE A 240 -15.79 -8.49 -15.63
N MET A 241 -14.79 -7.61 -15.62
CA MET A 241 -14.25 -7.06 -14.37
C MET A 241 -15.19 -6.04 -13.75
N ARG A 242 -15.91 -5.27 -14.58
CA ARG A 242 -16.91 -4.29 -14.12
C ARG A 242 -17.99 -4.95 -13.27
N GLU A 243 -18.56 -6.06 -13.73
CA GLU A 243 -19.58 -6.80 -12.99
C GLU A 243 -19.05 -7.30 -11.64
N GLN A 244 -17.86 -7.92 -11.64
CA GLN A 244 -17.24 -8.44 -10.41
C GLN A 244 -16.98 -7.32 -9.38
N LEU A 245 -16.38 -6.21 -9.81
CA LEU A 245 -16.09 -5.07 -8.95
C LEU A 245 -17.38 -4.39 -8.45
N PHE A 246 -18.40 -4.27 -9.31
CA PHE A 246 -19.69 -3.72 -8.92
C PHE A 246 -20.37 -4.56 -7.84
N LYS A 247 -20.45 -5.89 -8.01
CA LYS A 247 -21.02 -6.79 -7.00
C LYS A 247 -20.24 -6.69 -5.68
N ARG A 248 -18.91 -6.58 -5.75
CA ARG A 248 -18.05 -6.39 -4.58
C ARG A 248 -18.33 -5.08 -3.84
N LEU A 249 -18.55 -3.97 -4.56
CA LEU A 249 -18.94 -2.68 -3.97
C LEU A 249 -20.25 -2.80 -3.18
N VAL A 250 -21.27 -3.39 -3.81
CA VAL A 250 -22.59 -3.56 -3.18
C VAL A 250 -22.47 -4.38 -1.90
N LEU A 251 -21.75 -5.51 -1.94
CA LEU A 251 -21.54 -6.36 -0.77
C LEU A 251 -20.75 -5.62 0.33
N SER A 252 -19.70 -4.87 -0.02
CA SER A 252 -18.90 -4.13 0.98
C SER A 252 -19.72 -3.09 1.76
N VAL A 253 -20.57 -2.32 1.08
CA VAL A 253 -21.42 -1.30 1.72
C VAL A 253 -22.46 -1.92 2.64
N ILE A 254 -22.97 -3.10 2.27
CA ILE A 254 -24.01 -3.81 3.01
C ILE A 254 -23.44 -4.54 4.23
N ASP A 255 -22.28 -5.17 4.09
CA ASP A 255 -21.58 -5.82 5.19
C ASP A 255 -21.22 -4.77 6.27
N ASP A 256 -20.69 -3.60 5.87
CA ASP A 256 -20.42 -2.47 6.76
C ASP A 256 -21.71 -1.99 7.49
N SER A 257 -22.84 -1.93 6.77
CA SER A 257 -24.16 -1.57 7.32
C SER A 257 -24.73 -2.61 8.29
N SER A 258 -24.25 -3.85 8.21
CA SER A 258 -24.70 -4.95 9.08
C SER A 258 -23.88 -5.03 10.37
N SER A 259 -22.58 -4.75 10.31
CA SER A 259 -21.67 -4.76 11.46
C SER A 259 -21.91 -3.62 12.44
N SER A 260 -22.37 -2.47 11.96
CA SER A 260 -22.66 -1.28 12.76
C SER A 260 -23.74 -1.53 13.83
N LYS A 261 -24.72 -2.43 13.59
CA LYS A 261 -25.83 -2.69 14.52
C LYS A 261 -25.46 -3.44 15.81
N ASN A 262 -24.20 -3.86 16.00
CA ASN A 262 -23.76 -4.65 17.16
C ASN A 262 -22.98 -3.86 18.24
N GLY A 263 -23.01 -2.53 18.21
CA GLY A 263 -22.73 -1.68 19.37
C GLY A 263 -21.37 -0.98 19.37
N GLY A 264 -21.41 0.36 19.26
CA GLY A 264 -20.34 1.27 19.68
C GLY A 264 -20.02 2.38 18.67
N ASN A 265 -20.35 3.63 19.03
CA ASN A 265 -20.09 4.93 18.38
C ASN A 265 -21.07 5.42 17.29
N ASP A 266 -21.79 6.51 17.61
CA ASP A 266 -22.71 7.23 16.71
C ASP A 266 -22.01 7.78 15.44
N SER A 267 -20.71 8.12 15.48
CA SER A 267 -20.02 8.75 14.34
C SER A 267 -19.72 7.80 13.17
N SER A 268 -19.49 6.51 13.42
CA SER A 268 -19.23 5.53 12.36
C SER A 268 -20.51 5.06 11.67
N ASP A 269 -21.63 5.09 12.39
CA ASP A 269 -22.94 4.69 11.88
C ASP A 269 -23.45 5.70 10.83
N ASP A 270 -23.19 7.00 11.04
CA ASP A 270 -23.52 8.06 10.10
C ASP A 270 -22.77 7.90 8.77
N VAL A 271 -21.46 7.63 8.79
CA VAL A 271 -20.65 7.44 7.56
C VAL A 271 -21.12 6.21 6.76
N VAL A 272 -21.47 5.12 7.45
CA VAL A 272 -21.97 3.91 6.79
C VAL A 272 -23.37 4.15 6.18
N ALA A 273 -24.24 4.88 6.88
CA ALA A 273 -25.55 5.27 6.37
C ALA A 273 -25.45 6.20 5.15
N GLU A 274 -24.52 7.17 5.17
CA GLU A 274 -24.25 8.05 4.04
C GLU A 274 -23.77 7.27 2.81
N ARG A 275 -22.88 6.29 2.98
CA ARG A 275 -22.41 5.42 1.88
C ARG A 275 -23.53 4.54 1.32
N ALA A 276 -24.38 3.98 2.17
CA ALA A 276 -25.55 3.23 1.74
C ALA A 276 -26.55 4.12 0.97
N PHE A 277 -26.73 5.37 1.42
CA PHE A 277 -27.54 6.37 0.75
C PHE A 277 -26.94 6.78 -0.60
N GLU A 278 -25.62 7.02 -0.67
CA GLU A 278 -24.89 7.33 -1.90
C GLU A 278 -25.05 6.20 -2.94
N LEU A 279 -24.88 4.94 -2.51
CA LEU A 279 -25.07 3.78 -3.39
C LEU A 279 -26.51 3.66 -3.90
N THR A 280 -27.50 3.84 -3.03
CA THR A 280 -28.92 3.71 -3.39
C THR A 280 -29.43 4.89 -4.21
N SER A 281 -28.81 6.06 -4.13
CA SER A 281 -29.13 7.25 -4.92
C SER A 281 -28.29 7.40 -6.20
N ALA A 282 -27.21 6.61 -6.37
CA ALA A 282 -26.33 6.69 -7.52
C ALA A 282 -27.06 6.45 -8.86
N SER A 283 -26.66 7.15 -9.92
CA SER A 283 -27.16 6.87 -11.27
C SER A 283 -26.58 5.53 -11.75
N LEU A 284 -27.39 4.48 -11.89
CA LEU A 284 -26.96 3.17 -12.40
C LEU A 284 -27.55 2.93 -13.80
N ASP A 285 -26.80 2.25 -14.67
CA ASP A 285 -27.32 1.80 -15.95
C ASP A 285 -28.19 0.53 -15.81
N ALA A 286 -28.83 0.10 -16.90
CA ALA A 286 -29.74 -1.03 -16.87
C ALA A 286 -29.05 -2.36 -16.47
N GLN A 287 -27.75 -2.52 -16.78
CA GLN A 287 -26.98 -3.71 -16.43
C GLN A 287 -26.57 -3.69 -14.96
N GLU A 288 -26.09 -2.55 -14.47
CA GLU A 288 -25.78 -2.32 -13.06
C GLU A 288 -27.01 -2.51 -12.17
N GLU A 289 -28.20 -2.12 -12.64
CA GLU A 289 -29.48 -2.37 -11.97
C GLU A 289 -29.81 -3.86 -11.84
N GLU A 290 -29.50 -4.65 -12.86
CA GLU A 290 -29.66 -6.11 -12.82
C GLU A 290 -28.65 -6.73 -11.85
N TRP A 291 -27.37 -6.35 -11.97
CA TRP A 291 -26.31 -6.82 -11.09
C TRP A 291 -26.53 -6.44 -9.63
N PHE A 292 -27.14 -5.28 -9.37
CA PHE A 292 -27.49 -4.80 -8.03
C PHE A 292 -28.54 -5.71 -7.40
N ARG A 293 -29.59 -6.08 -8.15
CA ARG A 293 -30.60 -7.03 -7.69
C ARG A 293 -30.01 -8.42 -7.50
N ASP A 294 -29.18 -8.88 -8.43
CA ASP A 294 -28.54 -10.19 -8.36
C ASP A 294 -27.59 -10.31 -7.16
N ALA A 295 -26.82 -9.27 -6.85
CA ALA A 295 -25.95 -9.24 -5.68
C ALA A 295 -26.75 -9.36 -4.37
N LEU A 296 -27.88 -8.64 -4.29
CA LEU A 296 -28.75 -8.59 -3.12
C LEU A 296 -29.60 -9.85 -2.93
N LEU A 297 -30.09 -10.42 -4.04
CA LEU A 297 -30.92 -11.63 -4.05
C LEU A 297 -30.10 -12.92 -4.13
N GLY A 298 -28.80 -12.82 -4.39
CA GLY A 298 -27.86 -13.94 -4.40
C GLY A 298 -27.64 -14.58 -3.04
N SER A 299 -26.85 -15.65 -3.02
CA SER A 299 -26.54 -16.41 -1.80
C SER A 299 -25.81 -15.59 -0.73
N GLU A 300 -25.06 -14.55 -1.13
CA GLU A 300 -24.32 -13.68 -0.21
C GLU A 300 -25.19 -12.55 0.34
N GLY A 301 -25.93 -11.83 -0.51
CA GLY A 301 -26.83 -10.74 -0.09
C GLY A 301 -28.01 -11.21 0.77
N ARG A 302 -28.55 -12.42 0.56
CA ARG A 302 -29.65 -12.97 1.39
C ARG A 302 -29.28 -13.17 2.85
N LYS A 303 -27.99 -13.28 3.18
CA LYS A 303 -27.53 -13.43 4.56
C LYS A 303 -27.68 -12.14 5.35
N VAL A 304 -27.75 -11.00 4.68
CA VAL A 304 -27.79 -9.68 5.32
C VAL A 304 -29.22 -9.17 5.38
N ARG A 305 -29.74 -8.94 6.60
CA ARG A 305 -31.11 -8.44 6.84
C ARG A 305 -31.37 -7.09 6.15
N VAL A 306 -30.31 -6.29 5.96
CA VAL A 306 -30.34 -4.95 5.34
C VAL A 306 -30.60 -5.00 3.83
N ALA A 307 -30.37 -6.13 3.16
CA ALA A 307 -30.49 -6.24 1.70
C ALA A 307 -31.90 -5.87 1.17
N LYS A 308 -32.96 -6.23 1.91
CA LYS A 308 -34.34 -5.88 1.54
C LYS A 308 -34.61 -4.38 1.68
N ASP A 309 -34.06 -3.75 2.71
CA ASP A 309 -34.22 -2.32 2.97
C ASP A 309 -33.47 -1.51 1.90
N THR A 310 -32.28 -1.95 1.50
CA THR A 310 -31.50 -1.35 0.41
C THR A 310 -32.23 -1.45 -0.94
N LEU A 311 -32.88 -2.58 -1.24
CA LEU A 311 -33.72 -2.72 -2.44
C LEU A 311 -34.92 -1.76 -2.43
N LEU A 312 -35.56 -1.57 -1.27
CA LEU A 312 -36.67 -0.64 -1.12
C LEU A 312 -36.20 0.82 -1.31
N MET A 313 -35.09 1.21 -0.67
CA MET A 313 -34.48 2.53 -0.84
C MET A 313 -34.12 2.79 -2.30
N ARG A 314 -33.56 1.81 -3.00
CA ARG A 314 -33.25 1.92 -4.43
C ARG A 314 -34.49 2.14 -5.29
N ARG A 315 -35.60 1.45 -4.98
CA ARG A 315 -36.88 1.63 -5.68
C ARG A 315 -37.46 3.02 -5.46
N ILE A 316 -37.37 3.53 -4.23
CA ILE A 316 -37.81 4.89 -3.88
C ILE A 316 -36.97 5.93 -4.64
N ALA A 317 -35.64 5.79 -4.64
CA ALA A 317 -34.72 6.71 -5.32
C ALA A 317 -34.96 6.77 -6.84
N ARG A 318 -35.38 5.66 -7.46
CA ARG A 318 -35.75 5.61 -8.88
C ARG A 318 -37.11 6.24 -9.21
N GLY A 319 -37.91 6.61 -8.21
CA GLY A 319 -39.29 7.05 -8.41
C GLY A 319 -40.24 5.91 -8.83
N ASP A 320 -39.77 4.66 -8.78
CA ASP A 320 -40.50 3.45 -9.17
C ASP A 320 -41.36 2.91 -8.01
N ALA A 321 -41.79 3.80 -7.11
CA ALA A 321 -42.81 3.50 -6.13
C ALA A 321 -44.13 3.30 -6.89
N GLY A 322 -44.32 2.07 -7.39
CA GLY A 322 -45.57 1.67 -8.02
C GLY A 322 -46.78 1.99 -7.15
N PRO A 323 -48.00 1.98 -7.71
CA PRO A 323 -49.21 2.21 -6.93
C PRO A 323 -49.21 1.27 -5.72
N VAL A 324 -49.31 1.87 -4.53
CA VAL A 324 -49.28 1.21 -3.23
C VAL A 324 -50.32 0.08 -3.19
N SER A 325 -49.87 -1.15 -3.45
CA SER A 325 -50.69 -2.36 -3.33
C SER A 325 -50.11 -3.39 -2.37
N GLU A 326 -49.17 -3.01 -1.51
CA GLU A 326 -48.79 -3.79 -0.32
C GLU A 326 -49.00 -2.94 0.92
N LYS A 327 -50.23 -3.04 1.46
CA LYS A 327 -50.80 -2.37 2.64
C LYS A 327 -50.06 -2.60 3.98
N GLY A 328 -48.78 -3.01 3.98
CA GLY A 328 -48.03 -3.30 5.21
C GLY A 328 -46.61 -2.78 5.26
N ALA A 329 -45.97 -2.50 4.11
CA ALA A 329 -44.55 -2.10 4.11
C ALA A 329 -44.35 -0.60 4.42
N TRP A 330 -45.25 0.26 3.92
CA TRP A 330 -45.18 1.70 4.16
C TRP A 330 -45.54 2.11 5.58
N SER A 331 -46.43 1.37 6.26
CA SER A 331 -46.76 1.66 7.67
C SER A 331 -45.54 1.51 8.56
N SER A 332 -44.73 0.48 8.37
CA SER A 332 -43.52 0.26 9.18
C SER A 332 -42.41 1.26 8.88
N VAL A 333 -42.28 1.70 7.63
CA VAL A 333 -41.29 2.74 7.25
C VAL A 333 -41.73 4.13 7.76
N LEU A 334 -43.01 4.48 7.64
CA LEU A 334 -43.57 5.71 8.21
C LEU A 334 -43.53 5.73 9.74
N GLU A 335 -43.75 4.59 10.38
CA GLU A 335 -43.68 4.45 11.84
C GLU A 335 -42.23 4.55 12.34
N GLY A 336 -41.26 4.01 11.60
CA GLY A 336 -39.83 4.21 11.84
C GLY A 336 -39.38 5.66 11.65
N PHE A 337 -39.87 6.35 10.61
CA PHE A 337 -39.58 7.77 10.38
C PHE A 337 -40.18 8.65 11.49
N LYS A 338 -41.39 8.33 11.96
CA LYS A 338 -42.09 9.04 13.03
C LYS A 338 -41.47 8.79 14.42
N GLN A 339 -40.86 7.63 14.63
CA GLN A 339 -40.06 7.34 15.83
C GLN A 339 -38.67 8.02 15.79
N GLY A 340 -38.04 8.13 14.62
CA GLY A 340 -36.74 8.78 14.44
C GLY A 340 -36.78 10.30 14.45
N SER A 341 -37.89 10.93 14.03
CA SER A 341 -37.99 12.39 13.93
C SER A 341 -38.36 13.12 15.24
N GLY A 342 -38.18 12.48 16.40
CA GLY A 342 -38.17 13.13 17.71
C GLY A 342 -39.20 14.24 17.94
N GLY A 343 -40.50 13.91 17.94
CA GLY A 343 -41.56 14.60 18.68
C GLY A 343 -41.52 16.14 18.80
N ARG A 344 -41.07 16.88 17.79
CA ARG A 344 -41.14 18.35 17.78
C ARG A 344 -42.05 18.80 16.65
N GLY A 345 -43.33 18.96 16.98
CA GLY A 345 -44.28 19.61 16.10
C GLY A 345 -45.73 19.50 16.57
N MET A 346 -46.29 20.66 16.93
CA MET A 346 -47.71 20.96 17.11
C MET A 346 -48.34 20.56 18.47
N GLN A 347 -48.04 21.37 19.49
CA GLN A 347 -49.13 22.03 20.22
C GLN A 347 -49.18 23.49 19.73
N ALA A 348 -50.28 23.84 19.08
CA ALA A 348 -50.79 25.19 18.93
C ALA A 348 -52.25 25.15 19.37
#